data_AF-A0A9Q1HJE7-F1
#
_entry.id   AF-A0A9Q1HJE7-F1
#
_cell.length_a   1.000
_cell.length_b   1.000
_cell.length_c   1.000
_cell.angle_alpha   90.00
_cell.angle_beta   90.00
_cell.angle_gamma   90.00
#
_symmetry.space_group_name_H-M   'P 1'
#
loop_
_entity.id
_entity.type
_entity.pdbx_description
1 polymer ?
#
loop_
_entity_poly.entity_id
_entity_poly.type
_entity_poly.pdbx_seq_one_letter_code
_entity_poly.pdbx_strand_id
1 'polypeptide(L)'
;MSKSQRGMSLLLDQACKEARSGNSDIQNQVKSIGNKFLNAVEIGAQEAAYLLLQFPITRSSSNIVFLNTSPPDERTFLLKSKEDLQQMDPDDTDIECGHIIKRYSERPHILKGYCRAVFAFKINLIFPKHIQDPYADCYEDAPFHMNNDSIDEVEFLPGHQTINVTLKSGIQIKSCATPKIIRFVNYNQKTGLEK
;
A
#
# COMPACT_ATOMS: atom_id res chain seq x y z
N MET A 1 4.68 23.99 -8.31
CA MET A 1 5.46 23.37 -9.41
C MET A 1 5.82 24.45 -10.41
N SER A 2 7.10 24.75 -10.53
CA SER A 2 7.62 25.83 -11.38
C SER A 2 7.50 25.46 -12.85
N LYS A 3 7.40 26.47 -13.73
CA LYS A 3 7.39 26.27 -15.19
C LYS A 3 8.63 25.53 -15.72
N SER A 4 9.71 25.43 -14.94
CA SER A 4 10.96 24.71 -15.29
C SER A 4 10.82 23.18 -15.29
N GLN A 5 9.80 22.60 -14.65
CA GLN A 5 9.68 21.14 -14.49
C GLN A 5 8.98 20.43 -15.66
N ARG A 6 8.51 21.15 -16.69
CA ARG A 6 7.78 20.56 -17.84
C ARG A 6 8.60 19.54 -18.64
N GLY A 7 9.93 19.65 -18.67
CA GLY A 7 10.82 18.71 -19.38
C GLY A 7 11.01 17.36 -18.68
N MET A 8 10.60 17.22 -17.42
CA MET A 8 10.88 16.03 -16.61
C MET A 8 10.12 14.79 -17.05
N SER A 9 8.88 14.95 -17.53
CA SER A 9 8.12 13.82 -18.06
C SER A 9 8.79 13.23 -19.30
N LEU A 10 9.32 14.09 -20.19
CA LEU A 10 10.03 13.64 -21.40
C LEU A 10 11.35 12.97 -21.06
N LEU A 11 12.11 13.55 -20.11
CA LEU A 11 13.35 12.95 -19.64
C LEU A 11 13.13 11.57 -19.03
N LEU A 12 12.12 11.42 -18.17
CA LEU A 12 11.79 10.12 -17.57
C LEU A 12 11.33 9.12 -18.62
N ASP A 13 10.51 9.53 -19.59
CA ASP A 13 10.09 8.65 -20.69
C ASP A 13 11.28 8.17 -21.52
N GLN A 14 12.20 9.07 -21.86
CA GLN A 14 13.42 8.72 -22.58
C GLN A 14 14.36 7.83 -21.74
N ALA A 15 14.55 8.13 -20.45
CA ALA A 15 15.32 7.29 -19.54
C ALA A 15 14.73 5.88 -19.43
N CYS A 16 13.39 5.76 -19.38
CA CYS A 16 12.71 4.47 -19.40
C CYS A 16 12.95 3.71 -20.71
N LYS A 17 12.83 4.37 -21.86
CA LYS A 17 13.08 3.76 -23.18
C LYS A 17 14.51 3.24 -23.30
N GLU A 18 15.49 4.04 -22.90
CA GLU A 18 16.91 3.67 -22.93
C GLU A 18 17.25 2.54 -21.95
N ALA A 19 16.66 2.55 -20.75
CA ALA A 19 16.84 1.48 -19.78
C ALA A 19 16.24 0.15 -20.29
N ARG A 20 15.10 0.20 -20.97
CA ARG A 20 14.46 -0.99 -21.58
C ARG A 20 15.18 -1.51 -22.81
N SER A 21 15.81 -0.64 -23.60
CA SER A 21 16.58 -1.07 -24.77
C SER A 21 17.94 -1.67 -24.40
N GLY A 22 18.43 -1.41 -23.19
CA GLY A 22 19.65 -2.01 -22.68
C GLY A 22 19.41 -3.45 -22.20
N ASN A 23 20.35 -4.35 -22.50
CA ASN A 23 20.34 -5.71 -21.93
C ASN A 23 20.88 -5.70 -20.50
N SER A 24 20.13 -5.10 -19.58
CA SER A 24 20.51 -4.97 -18.17
C SER A 24 19.39 -5.48 -17.26
N ASP A 25 19.77 -5.99 -16.09
CA ASP A 25 18.83 -6.43 -15.06
C ASP A 25 17.95 -5.28 -14.55
N ILE A 26 16.74 -5.60 -14.10
CA ILE A 26 15.71 -4.66 -13.63
C ILE A 26 16.28 -3.70 -12.58
N GLN A 27 17.11 -4.20 -11.66
CA GLN A 27 17.74 -3.35 -10.65
C GLN A 27 18.62 -2.25 -11.27
N ASN A 28 19.39 -2.61 -12.30
CA ASN A 28 20.26 -1.67 -13.00
C ASN A 28 19.46 -0.73 -13.88
N GLN A 29 18.36 -1.18 -14.48
CA GLN A 29 17.42 -0.32 -15.20
C GLN A 29 16.85 0.76 -14.27
N VAL A 30 16.37 0.38 -13.09
CA VAL A 30 15.82 1.32 -12.08
C VAL A 30 16.91 2.30 -11.61
N LYS A 31 18.12 1.82 -11.31
CA LYS A 31 19.26 2.68 -10.95
C LYS A 31 19.59 3.68 -12.05
N SER A 32 19.61 3.24 -13.31
CA SER A 32 19.90 4.09 -14.47
C SER A 32 18.86 5.21 -14.63
N ILE A 33 17.57 4.87 -14.52
CA ILE A 33 16.47 5.85 -14.58
C ILE A 33 16.60 6.84 -13.41
N GLY A 34 16.81 6.33 -12.19
CA GLY A 34 16.98 7.15 -11.00
C GLY A 34 18.15 8.12 -11.10
N ASN A 35 19.31 7.65 -11.56
CA ASN A 35 20.50 8.49 -11.76
C ASN A 35 20.25 9.61 -12.77
N LYS A 36 19.57 9.32 -13.89
CA LYS A 36 19.22 10.35 -14.88
C LYS A 36 18.26 11.40 -14.30
N PHE A 37 17.30 10.96 -13.50
CA PHE A 37 16.37 11.85 -12.83
C PHE A 37 17.09 12.76 -11.82
N LEU A 38 17.89 12.17 -10.91
CA LEU A 38 18.61 12.92 -9.88
C LEU A 38 19.59 13.95 -10.45
N ASN A 39 20.22 13.66 -11.59
CA ASN A 39 21.15 14.61 -12.23
C ASN A 39 20.45 15.74 -12.99
N ALA A 40 19.16 15.59 -13.30
CA ALA A 40 18.42 16.58 -14.10
C ALA A 40 17.42 17.41 -13.28
N VAL A 41 17.06 16.97 -12.09
CA VAL A 41 16.12 17.66 -11.21
C VAL A 41 16.86 18.64 -10.32
N GLU A 42 16.49 19.90 -10.39
CA GLU A 42 16.86 20.91 -9.39
C GLU A 42 15.95 20.76 -8.16
N ILE A 43 16.56 20.55 -6.99
CA ILE A 43 15.88 20.39 -5.70
C ILE A 43 16.34 21.51 -4.76
N GLY A 44 15.40 22.14 -4.05
CA GLY A 44 15.75 23.17 -3.07
C GLY A 44 16.51 22.58 -1.87
N ALA A 45 17.38 23.37 -1.21
CA ALA A 45 18.16 22.88 -0.07
C ALA A 45 17.31 22.25 1.05
N GLN A 46 16.11 22.79 1.29
CA GLN A 46 15.16 22.26 2.27
C GLN A 46 14.63 20.88 1.86
N GLU A 47 14.20 20.71 0.61
CA GLU A 47 13.72 19.43 0.07
C GLU A 47 14.85 18.39 0.03
N ALA A 48 16.08 18.80 -0.31
CA ALA A 48 17.26 17.93 -0.29
C ALA A 48 17.57 17.43 1.12
N ALA A 49 17.48 18.29 2.15
CA ALA A 49 17.64 17.88 3.54
C ALA A 49 16.56 16.87 3.98
N TYR A 50 15.30 17.06 3.56
CA TYR A 50 14.22 16.10 3.82
C TYR A 50 14.49 14.74 3.17
N LEU A 51 14.94 14.72 1.91
CA LEU A 51 15.27 13.48 1.21
C LEU A 51 16.46 12.76 1.86
N LEU A 52 17.53 13.48 2.23
CA LEU A 52 18.71 12.91 2.88
C LEU A 52 18.42 12.32 4.26
N LEU A 53 17.56 12.98 5.03
CA LEU A 53 17.14 12.52 6.36
C LEU A 53 15.97 11.53 6.32
N GLN A 54 15.49 11.17 5.12
CA GLN A 54 14.31 10.31 4.92
C GLN A 54 13.07 10.85 5.66
N PHE A 55 12.94 12.17 5.73
CA PHE A 55 11.78 12.80 6.33
C PHE A 55 10.62 12.82 5.34
N PRO A 56 9.39 12.56 5.80
CA PRO A 56 8.22 12.62 4.94
C PRO A 56 8.00 14.06 4.47
N ILE A 57 8.00 14.26 3.15
CA ILE A 57 7.79 15.57 2.51
C ILE A 57 6.37 16.10 2.82
N THR A 58 5.40 15.19 2.97
CA THR A 58 4.02 15.51 3.32
C THR A 58 3.55 14.63 4.47
N ARG A 59 2.82 15.22 5.42
CA ARG A 59 2.07 14.47 6.44
C ARG A 59 0.59 14.55 6.11
N SER A 60 -0.09 13.41 6.15
CA SER A 60 -1.54 13.30 6.00
C SER A 60 -2.12 12.75 7.29
N SER A 61 -3.26 13.27 7.73
CA SER A 61 -4.03 12.71 8.86
C SER A 61 -4.77 11.43 8.49
N SER A 62 -4.92 11.16 7.19
CA SER A 62 -5.60 9.98 6.65
C SER A 62 -4.58 9.01 6.06
N ASN A 63 -4.69 7.75 6.48
CA ASN A 63 -3.90 6.66 5.90
C ASN A 63 -4.43 6.33 4.50
N ILE A 64 -3.52 5.95 3.60
CA ILE A 64 -3.87 5.55 2.23
C ILE A 64 -3.80 4.02 2.16
N VAL A 65 -4.84 3.40 1.62
CA VAL A 65 -4.88 1.96 1.33
C VAL A 65 -5.09 1.76 -0.16
N PHE A 66 -4.25 0.94 -0.77
CA PHE A 66 -4.44 0.54 -2.15
C PHE A 66 -5.32 -0.72 -2.22
N LEU A 67 -6.36 -0.69 -3.04
CA LEU A 67 -7.20 -1.84 -3.35
C LEU A 67 -7.01 -2.25 -4.80
N ASN A 68 -6.41 -3.42 -5.00
CA ASN A 68 -6.28 -3.99 -6.33
C ASN A 68 -7.63 -4.51 -6.83
N THR A 69 -8.18 -3.83 -7.84
CA THR A 69 -9.47 -4.10 -8.47
C THR A 69 -9.36 -5.00 -9.70
N SER A 70 -8.17 -5.44 -10.11
CA SER A 70 -7.97 -6.38 -11.22
C SER A 70 -8.68 -7.72 -10.96
N PRO A 71 -9.01 -8.46 -12.03
CA PRO A 71 -9.49 -9.85 -11.93
C PRO A 71 -8.56 -10.70 -11.06
N PRO A 72 -9.07 -11.75 -10.38
CA PRO A 72 -8.25 -12.61 -9.52
C PRO A 72 -6.98 -13.15 -10.21
N ASP A 73 -7.12 -13.59 -11.46
CA ASP A 73 -6.03 -14.22 -12.23
C ASP A 73 -4.96 -13.23 -12.71
N GLU A 74 -5.29 -11.93 -12.75
CA GLU A 74 -4.38 -10.85 -13.19
C GLU A 74 -3.83 -10.04 -12.02
N ARG A 75 -4.22 -10.40 -10.79
CA ARG A 75 -3.87 -9.63 -9.60
C ARG A 75 -2.41 -9.89 -9.24
N THR A 76 -1.61 -8.83 -9.26
CA THR A 76 -0.24 -8.87 -8.73
C THR A 76 -0.25 -8.93 -7.20
N PHE A 77 0.59 -9.79 -6.63
CA PHE A 77 0.84 -9.92 -5.20
C PHE A 77 2.34 -9.95 -4.92
N LEU A 78 2.73 -9.73 -3.66
CA LEU A 78 4.10 -9.88 -3.21
C LEU A 78 4.34 -11.31 -2.74
N LEU A 79 5.52 -11.84 -3.01
CA LEU A 79 5.94 -13.13 -2.48
C LEU A 79 6.37 -12.99 -1.02
N LYS A 80 6.16 -14.06 -0.24
CA LYS A 80 6.76 -14.22 1.10
C LYS A 80 8.29 -14.07 1.04
N SER A 81 8.91 -13.79 2.19
CA SER A 81 10.37 -13.66 2.27
C SER A 81 11.05 -14.95 1.81
N LYS A 82 12.32 -14.87 1.39
CA LYS A 82 13.03 -16.08 0.93
C LYS A 82 13.18 -17.08 2.08
N GLU A 83 13.37 -16.57 3.28
CA GLU A 83 13.51 -17.32 4.51
C GLU A 83 12.22 -18.08 4.84
N ASP A 84 11.05 -17.42 4.69
CA ASP A 84 9.75 -18.06 4.90
C ASP A 84 9.47 -19.11 3.82
N LEU A 85 9.73 -18.79 2.55
CA LEU A 85 9.52 -19.71 1.42
C LEU A 85 10.38 -20.98 1.53
N GLN A 86 11.58 -20.89 2.11
CA GLN A 86 12.45 -22.06 2.32
C GLN A 86 11.98 -22.96 3.47
N GLN A 87 11.24 -22.41 4.43
CA GLN A 87 10.68 -23.16 5.56
C GLN A 87 9.31 -23.76 5.26
N MET A 88 8.65 -23.30 4.19
CA MET A 88 7.37 -23.85 3.74
C MET A 88 7.52 -25.26 3.20
N ASP A 89 6.41 -26.00 3.26
CA ASP A 89 6.32 -27.33 2.66
C ASP A 89 6.47 -27.20 1.12
N PRO A 90 7.24 -28.08 0.46
CA PRO A 90 7.37 -28.08 -1.01
C PRO A 90 6.04 -28.13 -1.78
N ASP A 91 4.99 -28.69 -1.18
CA ASP A 91 3.65 -28.82 -1.78
C ASP A 91 2.71 -27.65 -1.40
N ASP A 92 3.16 -26.69 -0.58
CA ASP A 92 2.37 -25.51 -0.22
C ASP A 92 2.26 -24.53 -1.41
N THR A 93 1.05 -24.07 -1.67
CA THR A 93 0.73 -23.16 -2.78
C THR A 93 0.53 -21.71 -2.32
N ASP A 94 0.43 -21.47 -1.01
CA ASP A 94 0.23 -20.13 -0.44
C ASP A 94 1.55 -19.35 -0.36
N ILE A 95 2.16 -19.05 -1.50
CA ILE A 95 3.44 -18.31 -1.58
C ILE A 95 3.26 -16.79 -1.44
N GLU A 96 2.02 -16.31 -1.43
CA GLU A 96 1.68 -14.90 -1.42
C GLU A 96 1.74 -14.31 -0.01
N CYS A 97 2.33 -13.13 0.11
CA CYS A 97 2.26 -12.33 1.32
C CYS A 97 0.81 -12.00 1.72
N GLY A 98 0.70 -11.70 3.00
CA GLY A 98 -0.44 -11.02 3.58
C GLY A 98 -0.88 -9.80 2.77
N HIS A 99 -2.20 -9.67 2.53
CA HIS A 99 -2.75 -8.46 1.92
C HIS A 99 -4.22 -8.24 2.32
N ILE A 100 -4.70 -7.01 2.12
CA ILE A 100 -6.06 -6.56 2.48
C ILE A 100 -7.18 -7.44 1.89
N ILE A 101 -6.95 -8.06 0.74
CA ILE A 101 -7.96 -8.89 0.08
C ILE A 101 -8.10 -10.26 0.76
N LYS A 102 -6.99 -10.95 1.07
CA LYS A 102 -6.98 -12.18 1.90
C LYS A 102 -7.65 -11.92 3.24
N ARG A 103 -7.26 -10.82 3.91
CA ARG A 103 -7.86 -10.38 5.18
C ARG A 103 -9.37 -10.18 5.08
N TYR A 104 -9.86 -9.62 3.98
CA TYR A 104 -11.30 -9.44 3.77
C TYR A 104 -12.03 -10.77 3.55
N SER A 105 -11.42 -11.73 2.85
CA SER A 105 -11.98 -13.06 2.62
C SER A 105 -12.20 -13.82 3.93
N GLU A 106 -11.27 -13.66 4.88
CA GLU A 106 -11.28 -14.33 6.19
C GLU A 106 -11.96 -13.51 7.30
N ARG A 107 -12.68 -12.45 6.93
CA ARG A 107 -13.31 -11.56 7.91
C ARG A 107 -14.35 -12.29 8.78
N PRO A 108 -14.48 -11.94 10.06
CA PRO A 108 -15.52 -12.51 10.93
C PRO A 108 -16.94 -12.20 10.45
N HIS A 109 -17.90 -13.06 10.81
CA HIS A 109 -19.29 -12.94 10.38
C HIS A 109 -19.97 -11.61 10.74
N ILE A 110 -19.52 -10.95 11.81
CA ILE A 110 -20.04 -9.62 12.19
C ILE A 110 -19.77 -8.55 11.12
N LEU A 111 -18.76 -8.75 10.27
CA LEU A 111 -18.40 -7.89 9.15
C LEU A 111 -18.95 -8.39 7.81
N LYS A 112 -19.86 -9.38 7.81
CA LYS A 112 -20.40 -9.96 6.57
C LYS A 112 -21.14 -8.93 5.71
N GLY A 113 -21.83 -7.97 6.34
CA GLY A 113 -22.53 -6.87 5.67
C GLY A 113 -21.60 -5.80 5.05
N TYR A 114 -20.30 -5.83 5.36
CA TYR A 114 -19.34 -4.87 4.82
C TYR A 114 -18.83 -5.37 3.48
N CYS A 115 -18.89 -4.51 2.46
CA CYS A 115 -18.18 -4.76 1.20
C CYS A 115 -16.67 -4.51 1.38
N ARG A 116 -15.85 -5.04 0.45
CA ARG A 116 -14.38 -4.94 0.52
C ARG A 116 -13.88 -3.50 0.65
N ALA A 117 -14.53 -2.55 -0.03
CA ALA A 117 -14.17 -1.14 0.05
C ALA A 117 -14.46 -0.56 1.45
N VAL A 118 -15.66 -0.79 2.00
CA VAL A 118 -16.02 -0.27 3.33
C VAL A 118 -15.15 -0.90 4.43
N PHE A 119 -14.80 -2.18 4.27
CA PHE A 119 -13.86 -2.86 5.17
C PHE A 119 -12.50 -2.16 5.17
N ALA A 120 -11.88 -1.95 3.99
CA ALA A 120 -10.58 -1.29 3.89
C ALA A 120 -10.62 0.18 4.35
N PHE A 121 -11.72 0.87 4.11
CA PHE A 121 -11.95 2.27 4.46
C PHE A 121 -12.02 2.50 5.98
N LYS A 122 -12.76 1.66 6.69
CA LYS A 122 -13.18 1.92 8.08
C LYS A 122 -12.63 0.93 9.11
N ILE A 123 -12.17 -0.26 8.71
CA ILE A 123 -11.80 -1.30 9.70
C ILE A 123 -10.30 -1.31 9.95
N ASN A 124 -9.94 -1.32 11.24
CA ASN A 124 -8.61 -1.60 11.76
C ASN A 124 -8.65 -2.88 12.61
N LEU A 125 -7.67 -3.76 12.39
CA LEU A 125 -7.40 -4.90 13.24
C LEU A 125 -6.17 -4.57 14.09
N ILE A 126 -6.31 -4.69 15.40
CA ILE A 126 -5.21 -4.49 16.35
C ILE A 126 -4.86 -5.87 16.89
N PHE A 127 -3.68 -6.34 16.53
CA PHE A 127 -3.12 -7.59 17.03
C PHE A 127 -2.43 -7.33 18.37
N PRO A 128 -2.52 -8.27 19.33
CA PRO A 128 -1.79 -8.14 20.59
C PRO A 128 -0.28 -8.24 20.33
N LYS A 129 0.54 -7.60 21.17
CA LYS A 129 2.00 -7.42 20.93
C LYS A 129 2.80 -8.70 20.66
N HIS A 130 2.31 -9.85 21.11
CA HIS A 130 2.96 -11.15 20.95
C HIS A 130 2.54 -11.88 19.64
N ILE A 131 1.58 -11.34 18.90
CA ILE A 131 1.08 -11.90 17.64
C ILE A 131 1.45 -10.92 16.53
N GLN A 132 2.23 -11.39 15.56
CA GLN A 132 2.47 -10.65 14.32
C GLN A 132 1.21 -10.72 13.44
N ASP A 133 0.92 -9.63 12.75
CA ASP A 133 -0.20 -9.55 11.83
C ASP A 133 0.11 -10.35 10.55
N PRO A 134 -0.54 -11.50 10.31
CA PRO A 134 -0.21 -12.35 9.17
C PRO A 134 -0.64 -11.75 7.82
N TYR A 135 -1.45 -10.68 7.84
CA TYR A 135 -1.82 -9.96 6.63
C TYR A 135 -1.23 -8.55 6.54
N ALA A 136 -0.25 -8.22 7.40
CA ALA A 136 0.50 -6.98 7.20
C ALA A 136 1.18 -7.04 5.84
N ASP A 137 0.99 -5.99 5.04
CA ASP A 137 1.72 -5.89 3.79
C ASP A 137 3.22 -5.80 4.13
N CYS A 138 4.08 -6.55 3.45
CA CYS A 138 5.53 -6.57 3.69
C CYS A 138 6.27 -5.30 3.20
N TYR A 139 5.56 -4.18 3.09
CA TYR A 139 6.16 -2.88 2.76
C TYR A 139 6.76 -2.27 4.03
N GLU A 140 8.07 -2.48 4.22
CA GLU A 140 8.90 -1.85 5.26
C GLU A 140 8.87 -0.30 5.19
N ASP A 141 8.49 0.27 4.04
CA ASP A 141 8.49 1.72 3.76
C ASP A 141 7.13 2.42 3.99
N ALA A 142 6.25 1.87 4.81
CA ALA A 142 5.04 2.60 5.20
C ALA A 142 5.47 3.89 5.95
N PRO A 143 5.06 5.10 5.48
CA PRO A 143 5.43 6.34 6.13
C PRO A 143 4.98 6.28 7.58
N PHE A 144 5.96 6.26 8.50
CA PHE A 144 5.82 6.23 9.96
C PHE A 144 4.38 6.12 10.43
N HIS A 145 3.95 4.91 10.79
CA HIS A 145 2.76 4.70 11.61
C HIS A 145 2.98 5.44 12.94
N MET A 146 2.70 6.74 12.96
CA MET A 146 2.53 7.47 14.21
C MET A 146 1.24 6.91 14.80
N ASN A 147 1.41 6.00 15.77
CA ASN A 147 0.36 5.68 16.73
C ASN A 147 0.02 7.00 17.45
N ASN A 148 -0.89 7.78 16.88
CA ASN A 148 -1.58 8.82 17.63
C ASN A 148 -2.56 8.11 18.56
N ASP A 149 -2.05 7.64 19.69
CA ASP A 149 -2.86 7.40 20.89
C ASP A 149 -3.27 8.76 21.48
N SER A 150 -4.05 9.52 20.72
CA SER A 150 -4.71 10.74 21.19
C SER A 150 -6.10 10.72 20.60
N ILE A 151 -7.02 10.24 21.43
CA ILE A 151 -8.46 10.25 21.18
C ILE A 151 -8.89 11.71 21.30
N ASP A 152 -9.03 12.38 20.16
CA ASP A 152 -9.85 13.59 20.09
C ASP A 152 -11.22 13.19 19.55
N GLU A 153 -12.25 13.42 20.36
CA GLU A 153 -13.65 13.22 20.01
C GLU A 153 -14.01 14.12 18.81
N VAL A 154 -14.42 13.51 17.71
CA VAL A 154 -15.00 14.23 16.57
C VAL A 154 -16.34 13.59 16.24
N GLU A 155 -17.40 14.38 16.33
CA GLU A 155 -18.79 14.00 16.03
C GLU A 155 -18.92 13.39 14.63
N PHE A 156 -19.55 12.22 14.53
CA PHE A 156 -19.62 11.43 13.29
C PHE A 156 -21.06 11.35 12.73
N LEU A 157 -21.17 11.49 11.41
CA LEU A 157 -22.39 11.47 10.60
C LEU A 157 -23.27 10.21 10.81
N PRO A 158 -24.60 10.33 10.72
CA PRO A 158 -25.54 9.25 11.03
C PRO A 158 -25.58 8.21 9.91
N GLY A 159 -25.28 6.94 10.23
CA GLY A 159 -25.70 5.81 9.37
C GLY A 159 -24.88 4.52 9.39
N HIS A 160 -23.69 4.46 10.01
CA HIS A 160 -22.91 3.20 10.09
C HIS A 160 -22.35 2.99 11.49
N GLN A 161 -22.92 2.04 12.23
CA GLN A 161 -22.50 1.67 13.60
C GLN A 161 -20.98 1.58 13.74
N THR A 162 -20.46 2.18 14.81
CA THR A 162 -19.06 2.04 15.21
C THR A 162 -18.86 0.62 15.73
N ILE A 163 -17.96 -0.14 15.09
CA ILE A 163 -17.62 -1.50 15.50
C ILE A 163 -16.40 -1.43 16.42
N ASN A 164 -16.52 -1.99 17.62
CA ASN A 164 -15.42 -2.24 18.55
C ASN A 164 -15.65 -3.61 19.20
N VAL A 165 -14.94 -4.64 18.73
CA VAL A 165 -15.15 -6.03 19.14
C VAL A 165 -13.81 -6.72 19.35
N THR A 166 -13.69 -7.45 20.47
CA THR A 166 -12.53 -8.30 20.75
C THR A 166 -12.86 -9.75 20.45
N LEU A 167 -12.07 -10.39 19.58
CA LEU A 167 -12.20 -11.81 19.27
C LEU A 167 -11.63 -12.67 20.41
N LYS A 168 -12.03 -13.96 20.45
CA LYS A 168 -11.49 -14.94 21.43
C LYS A 168 -9.97 -15.09 21.36
N SER A 169 -9.38 -14.80 20.19
CA SER A 169 -7.93 -14.77 19.96
C SER A 169 -7.22 -13.53 20.54
N GLY A 170 -7.95 -12.58 21.14
CA GLY A 170 -7.40 -11.33 21.64
C GLY A 170 -7.23 -10.22 20.58
N ILE A 171 -7.52 -10.51 19.31
CA ILE A 171 -7.52 -9.53 18.21
C ILE A 171 -8.69 -8.56 18.39
N GLN A 172 -8.42 -7.25 18.34
CA GLN A 172 -9.45 -6.21 18.43
C GLN A 172 -9.79 -5.67 17.04
N ILE A 173 -11.08 -5.61 16.74
CA ILE A 173 -11.63 -5.03 15.53
C ILE A 173 -12.20 -3.67 15.90
N LYS A 174 -11.62 -2.60 15.38
CA LYS A 174 -12.07 -1.23 15.63
C LYS A 174 -12.39 -0.51 14.34
N SER A 175 -13.43 0.32 14.38
CA SER A 175 -13.66 1.32 13.35
C SER A 175 -12.68 2.47 13.51
N CYS A 176 -12.03 2.89 12.43
CA CYS A 176 -11.15 4.06 12.41
C CYS A 176 -11.94 5.34 12.73
N ALA A 177 -11.35 6.23 13.52
CA ALA A 177 -11.88 7.58 13.73
C ALA A 177 -11.75 8.42 12.44
N THR A 178 -10.56 8.44 11.85
CA THR A 178 -10.32 9.01 10.52
C THR A 178 -10.42 7.91 9.46
N PRO A 179 -11.32 8.05 8.48
CA PRO A 179 -11.41 7.06 7.40
C PRO A 179 -10.15 7.06 6.53
N LYS A 180 -9.82 5.89 5.98
CA LYS A 180 -8.67 5.74 5.07
C LYS A 180 -9.03 6.17 3.65
N ILE A 181 -8.09 6.76 2.94
CA ILE A 181 -8.24 7.08 1.52
C ILE A 181 -7.98 5.81 0.71
N ILE A 182 -8.95 5.40 -0.11
CA ILE A 182 -8.79 4.25 -1.01
C ILE A 182 -8.19 4.75 -2.34
N ARG A 183 -7.07 4.16 -2.72
CA ARG A 183 -6.54 4.23 -4.10
C ARG A 183 -6.80 2.91 -4.81
N PHE A 184 -7.12 2.96 -6.08
CA PHE A 184 -7.35 1.79 -6.92
C PHE A 184 -6.93 2.09 -8.35
N VAL A 185 -6.69 1.06 -9.14
CA VAL A 185 -6.43 1.22 -10.58
C VAL A 185 -7.78 1.29 -11.29
N ASN A 186 -7.97 2.30 -12.15
CA ASN A 186 -9.16 2.42 -12.97
C ASN A 186 -9.25 1.20 -13.88
N TYR A 187 -10.28 0.37 -13.68
CA TYR A 187 -10.61 -0.72 -14.60
C TYR A 187 -11.00 -0.11 -15.95
N ASN A 188 -10.18 -0.34 -16.98
CA ASN A 188 -10.51 0.07 -18.34
C ASN A 188 -11.38 -1.02 -18.97
N GLN A 189 -12.69 -0.76 -19.09
CA GLN A 189 -13.65 -1.69 -19.69
C GLN A 189 -13.27 -2.15 -21.11
N LYS A 190 -12.46 -1.39 -21.85
CA LYS A 190 -12.11 -1.71 -23.24
C LYS A 190 -11.21 -2.93 -23.39
N THR A 191 -10.42 -3.29 -22.37
CA THR A 191 -9.51 -4.44 -22.41
C THR A 191 -10.17 -5.76 -22.03
N GLY A 192 -11.42 -5.73 -21.52
CA GLY A 192 -12.16 -6.93 -21.10
C GLY A 192 -13.06 -7.56 -22.18
N LEU A 193 -13.04 -7.04 -23.41
CA LEU A 193 -13.85 -7.53 -24.54
C LEU A 193 -13.05 -8.31 -25.59
N GLU A 194 -11.75 -8.53 -25.38
CA GLU A 194 -10.94 -9.38 -26.26
C GLU A 194 -10.54 -10.67 -25.54
N LYS A 195 -11.49 -11.61 -25.43
CA LYS A 195 -11.27 -13.06 -25.52
C LYS A 195 -12.52 -13.74 -26.04
#